data_AF-A0A1X0QMM9-F1
#
_entry.id   AF-A0A1X0QMM9-F1
#
_cell.length_a   1.000
_cell.length_b   1.000
_cell.length_c   1.000
_cell.angle_alpha   90.00
_cell.angle_beta   90.00
_cell.angle_gamma   90.00
#
_symmetry.space_group_name_H-M   'P 1'
#
loop_
_entity.id
_entity.type
_entity.pdbx_description
1 polymer ?
#
loop_
_entity_poly.entity_id
_entity_poly.type
_entity_poly.pdbx_seq_one_letter_code
_entity_poly.pdbx_strand_id
1 'polypeptide(L)'
;EDTKYKNVYPTTITNADNTKLVIGTKTFNALITSSLRLDVLLYPETRPSTVSFDLNDSSQAKNTTIFIKESAWKEAAEIVPNNNAASIAPYDLIYQLRQLRARFYQQSTYFLCRANNEIVDDLAARPYTIYTLAEWDNGNDNADYRTASKLFQTIAINVICGNLRLEKCTLSSLCSKLKMVRTAIYKIFQSILNQFFDYTIFIAIIDNESLNHELQKLANFLAPVITRVNQSVKQAVLRAYAR
;
A
#
# COMPACT_ATOMS: atom_id res chain seq x y z
N GLU A 1 17.51 -14.83 25.23
CA GLU A 1 17.51 -15.26 23.82
C GLU A 1 18.66 -14.57 23.13
N ASP A 2 19.60 -15.33 22.57
CA ASP A 2 20.73 -14.77 21.83
C ASP A 2 20.27 -14.37 20.42
N THR A 3 20.04 -13.08 20.23
CA THR A 3 19.77 -12.47 18.92
C THR A 3 20.77 -11.34 18.70
N LYS A 4 21.19 -11.12 17.44
CA LYS A 4 22.14 -10.05 17.11
C LYS A 4 21.64 -8.65 17.49
N TYR A 5 20.32 -8.45 17.44
CA TYR A 5 19.66 -7.19 17.74
C TYR A 5 18.57 -7.42 18.81
N LYS A 6 18.73 -6.80 19.97
CA LYS A 6 17.74 -6.93 21.05
C LYS A 6 16.41 -6.30 20.64
N ASN A 7 15.32 -7.03 20.83
CA ASN A 7 13.94 -6.61 20.46
C ASN A 7 13.72 -6.32 18.97
N VAL A 8 14.59 -6.82 18.09
CA VAL A 8 14.44 -6.74 16.63
C VAL A 8 14.59 -8.15 16.07
N TYR A 9 13.59 -8.58 15.30
CA TYR A 9 13.54 -9.93 14.76
C TYR A 9 13.10 -9.90 13.29
N PRO A 10 14.02 -10.07 12.33
CA PRO A 10 13.65 -10.29 10.94
C PRO A 10 13.10 -11.71 10.77
N THR A 11 11.98 -11.85 10.09
CA THR A 11 11.32 -13.15 9.87
C THR A 11 10.53 -13.14 8.57
N THR A 12 10.24 -14.31 8.02
CA THR A 12 9.22 -14.47 6.99
C THR A 12 7.89 -14.89 7.61
N ILE A 13 6.79 -14.38 7.05
CA ILE A 13 5.42 -14.78 7.40
C ILE A 13 4.76 -15.34 6.14
N THR A 14 4.40 -16.62 6.19
CA THR A 14 3.76 -17.30 5.06
C THR A 14 2.24 -17.29 5.24
N ASN A 15 1.55 -16.73 4.25
CA ASN A 15 0.09 -16.77 4.14
C ASN A 15 -0.29 -17.52 2.85
N ALA A 16 -1.58 -17.83 2.68
CA ALA A 16 -2.11 -18.50 1.48
C ALA A 16 -1.71 -17.82 0.15
N ASP A 17 -1.49 -16.50 0.16
CA ASP A 17 -1.16 -15.73 -1.04
C ASP A 17 0.35 -15.63 -1.33
N ASN A 18 1.20 -15.62 -0.29
CA ASN A 18 2.65 -15.37 -0.40
C ASN A 18 3.42 -15.48 0.93
N THR A 19 4.74 -15.54 0.81
CA THR A 19 5.72 -15.37 1.89
C THR A 19 6.15 -13.90 1.98
N LYS A 20 6.08 -13.29 3.16
CA LYS A 20 6.37 -11.87 3.38
C LYS A 20 7.54 -11.68 4.33
N LEU A 21 8.55 -10.91 3.94
CA LEU A 21 9.60 -10.47 4.87
C LEU A 21 9.08 -9.35 5.77
N VAL A 22 9.24 -9.55 7.08
CA VAL A 22 8.84 -8.62 8.12
C VAL A 22 10.00 -8.44 9.09
N ILE A 23 10.24 -7.20 9.51
CA ILE A 23 11.13 -6.88 10.63
C ILE A 23 10.24 -6.54 11.81
N GLY A 24 10.10 -7.49 12.75
CA GLY A 24 9.38 -7.29 13.99
C GLY A 24 10.22 -6.49 14.97
N THR A 25 9.61 -5.51 15.62
CA THR A 25 10.21 -4.76 16.72
C THR A 25 9.26 -4.76 17.92
N LYS A 26 9.72 -4.23 19.06
CA LYS A 26 8.85 -4.07 20.24
C LYS A 26 7.64 -3.16 19.98
N THR A 27 7.77 -2.17 19.11
CA THR A 27 6.76 -1.10 18.93
C THR A 27 5.95 -1.25 17.64
N PHE A 28 6.53 -1.82 16.59
CA PHE A 28 5.83 -2.04 15.31
C PHE A 28 6.45 -3.18 14.50
N ASN A 29 5.72 -3.61 13.47
CA ASN A 29 6.21 -4.55 12.46
C ASN A 29 6.44 -3.81 11.14
N ALA A 30 7.67 -3.80 10.65
CA ALA A 30 8.03 -3.26 9.34
C ALA A 30 7.79 -4.33 8.27
N LEU A 31 6.81 -4.12 7.40
CA LEU A 31 6.58 -4.98 6.23
C LEU A 31 7.46 -4.51 5.08
N ILE A 32 8.28 -5.41 4.54
CA ILE A 32 9.06 -5.12 3.33
C ILE A 32 8.15 -5.26 2.11
N THR A 33 7.86 -4.15 1.45
CA THR A 33 6.95 -4.10 0.29
C THR A 33 7.66 -4.23 -1.05
N SER A 34 8.98 -4.14 -1.07
CA SER A 34 9.82 -4.36 -2.24
C SER A 34 11.25 -4.72 -1.85
N SER A 35 11.90 -5.58 -2.62
CA SER A 35 13.27 -6.05 -2.39
C SER A 35 13.99 -6.35 -3.71
N LEU A 36 15.31 -6.26 -3.69
CA LEU A 36 16.21 -6.63 -4.79
C LEU A 36 17.42 -7.33 -4.18
N ARG A 37 17.86 -8.43 -4.81
CA ARG A 37 19.14 -9.08 -4.48
C ARG A 37 20.26 -8.39 -5.28
N LEU A 38 21.34 -8.03 -4.60
CA LEU A 38 22.50 -7.39 -5.21
C LEU A 38 23.59 -8.39 -5.60
N ASP A 39 23.57 -9.58 -4.99
CA ASP A 39 24.56 -10.64 -5.17
C ASP A 39 24.21 -11.63 -6.29
N VAL A 40 22.97 -11.63 -6.75
CA VAL A 40 22.49 -12.50 -7.82
C VAL A 40 21.54 -11.74 -8.74
N LEU A 41 21.62 -12.01 -10.05
CA LEU A 41 20.76 -11.39 -11.05
C LEU A 41 19.35 -12.00 -11.01
N LEU A 42 18.51 -11.46 -10.13
CA LEU A 42 17.09 -11.78 -10.04
C LEU A 42 16.24 -10.53 -10.31
N TYR A 43 15.03 -10.75 -10.83
CA TYR A 43 14.06 -9.65 -10.93
C TYR A 43 13.71 -9.12 -9.54
N PRO A 44 13.60 -7.79 -9.38
CA PRO A 44 13.14 -7.20 -8.12
C PRO A 44 11.73 -7.66 -7.79
N GLU A 45 11.47 -7.72 -6.49
CA GLU A 45 10.18 -7.99 -5.92
C GLU A 45 9.50 -6.65 -5.65
N THR A 46 8.38 -6.38 -6.32
CA THR A 46 7.64 -5.11 -6.26
C THR A 46 6.36 -5.23 -5.43
N ARG A 47 6.33 -6.23 -4.55
CA ARG A 47 5.21 -6.58 -3.67
C ARG A 47 5.77 -7.11 -2.35
N PRO A 48 4.96 -7.17 -1.29
CA PRO A 48 5.30 -7.90 -0.07
C PRO A 48 5.25 -9.40 -0.36
N SER A 49 6.16 -9.89 -1.18
CA SER A 49 6.42 -11.28 -1.53
C SER A 49 7.92 -11.40 -1.57
N THR A 50 8.48 -12.29 -0.76
CA THR A 50 9.92 -12.52 -0.68
C THR A 50 10.20 -14.00 -0.96
N VAL A 51 10.34 -14.30 -2.24
CA VAL A 51 10.79 -15.58 -2.79
C VAL A 51 12.32 -15.62 -2.84
N SER A 52 12.95 -14.45 -2.98
CA SER A 52 14.40 -14.32 -3.12
C SER A 52 15.17 -14.28 -1.80
N PHE A 53 14.47 -14.10 -0.68
CA PHE A 53 15.05 -13.99 0.66
C PHE A 53 14.07 -14.58 1.68
N ASP A 54 14.40 -15.76 2.18
CA ASP A 54 13.57 -16.54 3.10
C ASP A 54 14.30 -16.76 4.43
N LEU A 55 13.60 -16.49 5.53
CA LEU A 55 14.08 -16.63 6.91
C LEU A 55 13.23 -17.63 7.69
N ASN A 56 12.83 -18.72 7.03
CA ASN A 56 12.00 -19.77 7.64
C ASN A 56 12.73 -20.52 8.77
N ASP A 57 14.06 -20.50 8.82
CA ASP A 57 14.83 -21.04 9.94
C ASP A 57 15.15 -19.95 10.97
N SER A 58 14.78 -20.21 12.23
CA SER A 58 15.09 -19.37 13.38
C SER A 58 16.59 -19.03 13.51
N SER A 59 17.48 -19.92 13.06
CA SER A 59 18.93 -19.69 13.10
C SER A 59 19.35 -18.59 12.11
N GLN A 60 18.77 -18.60 10.90
CA GLN A 60 19.02 -17.61 9.87
C GLN A 60 18.50 -16.24 10.30
N ALA A 61 17.29 -16.20 10.86
CA ALA A 61 16.70 -14.98 11.42
C ALA A 61 17.59 -14.34 12.50
N LYS A 62 18.16 -15.15 13.41
CA LYS A 62 19.04 -14.67 14.50
C LYS A 62 20.40 -14.15 14.02
N ASN A 63 20.93 -14.74 12.95
CA ASN A 63 22.25 -14.44 12.41
C ASN A 63 22.25 -13.40 11.27
N THR A 64 21.06 -13.05 10.74
CA THR A 64 20.91 -12.06 9.68
C THR A 64 21.42 -10.70 10.15
N THR A 65 22.30 -10.10 9.36
CA THR A 65 22.81 -8.75 9.61
C THR A 65 21.95 -7.75 8.85
N ILE A 66 21.43 -6.75 9.55
CA ILE A 66 20.63 -5.68 8.98
C ILE A 66 21.53 -4.46 8.82
N PHE A 67 21.64 -3.95 7.60
CA PHE A 67 22.30 -2.70 7.29
C PHE A 67 21.25 -1.64 6.98
N ILE A 68 21.47 -0.44 7.49
CA ILE A 68 20.63 0.74 7.22
C ILE A 68 21.49 1.71 6.42
N LYS A 69 20.93 2.26 5.34
CA LYS A 69 21.62 3.29 4.57
C LYS A 69 21.82 4.53 5.43
N GLU A 70 23.04 5.07 5.42
CA GLU A 70 23.38 6.22 6.27
C GLU A 70 22.51 7.45 5.97
N SER A 71 22.21 7.73 4.70
CA SER A 71 21.30 8.83 4.30
C SER A 71 19.90 8.66 4.89
N ALA A 72 19.30 7.47 4.72
CA ALA A 72 17.98 7.15 5.28
C ALA A 72 17.95 7.23 6.81
N TRP A 73 19.05 6.86 7.50
CA TRP A 73 19.17 7.03 8.94
C TRP A 73 19.17 8.51 9.35
N LYS A 74 19.91 9.35 8.62
CA LYS A 74 19.96 10.80 8.88
C LYS A 74 18.59 11.44 8.69
N GLU A 75 17.90 11.14 7.59
CA GLU A 75 16.52 11.61 7.33
C GLU A 75 15.56 11.18 8.44
N ALA A 76 15.62 9.91 8.87
CA ALA A 76 14.79 9.42 9.97
C ALA A 76 15.12 10.15 11.30
N ALA A 77 16.40 10.41 11.58
CA ALA A 77 16.83 11.11 12.79
C ALA A 77 16.34 12.57 12.85
N GLU A 78 16.13 13.21 11.69
CA GLU A 78 15.53 14.56 11.60
C GLU A 78 14.01 14.53 11.84
N ILE A 79 13.34 13.43 11.50
CA ILE A 79 11.89 13.25 11.73
C ILE A 79 11.59 12.99 13.22
N VAL A 80 12.43 12.21 13.90
CA VAL A 80 12.23 11.78 15.31
C VAL A 80 11.88 12.91 16.29
N PRO A 81 12.58 14.07 16.32
CA PRO A 81 12.24 15.14 17.26
C PRO A 81 10.96 15.91 16.88
N ASN A 82 10.41 15.72 15.67
CA ASN A 82 9.23 16.43 15.21
C ASN A 82 7.95 15.69 15.61
N ASN A 83 7.37 16.06 16.75
CA ASN A 83 6.08 15.52 17.23
C ASN A 83 4.89 15.78 16.29
N ASN A 84 5.03 16.68 15.33
CA ASN A 84 4.01 17.01 14.34
C ASN A 84 4.26 16.30 12.99
N ALA A 85 5.26 15.43 12.89
CA ALA A 85 5.54 14.70 11.66
C ALA A 85 4.37 13.76 11.32
N ALA A 86 3.64 14.09 10.27
CA ALA A 86 2.52 13.29 9.76
C ALA A 86 2.87 12.48 8.50
N SER A 87 4.07 12.68 7.94
CA SER A 87 4.55 12.07 6.70
C SER A 87 6.07 11.95 6.69
N ILE A 88 6.61 11.06 5.86
CA ILE A 88 8.06 10.92 5.66
C ILE A 88 8.61 11.98 4.71
N ALA A 89 7.77 12.50 3.81
CA ALA A 89 8.11 13.55 2.85
C ALA A 89 6.88 14.44 2.59
N PRO A 90 7.07 15.72 2.23
CA PRO A 90 5.95 16.64 2.01
C PRO A 90 5.23 16.45 0.65
N TYR A 91 5.77 15.60 -0.22
CA TYR A 91 5.25 15.32 -1.57
C TYR A 91 4.80 13.86 -1.71
N ASP A 92 4.06 13.57 -2.78
CA ASP A 92 3.61 12.21 -3.13
C ASP A 92 2.93 11.46 -1.96
N LEU A 93 2.15 12.16 -1.14
CA LEU A 93 1.58 11.64 0.10
C LEU A 93 0.85 10.29 -0.11
N ILE A 94 0.08 10.16 -1.19
CA ILE A 94 -0.65 8.92 -1.51
C ILE A 94 0.28 7.72 -1.73
N TYR A 95 1.51 7.93 -2.20
CA TYR A 95 2.51 6.87 -2.35
C TYR A 95 3.10 6.42 -1.02
N GLN A 96 3.00 7.24 0.03
CA GLN A 96 3.47 6.94 1.38
C GLN A 96 2.45 6.13 2.21
N LEU A 97 1.24 5.90 1.67
CA LEU A 97 0.21 5.12 2.35
C LEU A 97 0.61 3.64 2.47
N ARG A 98 0.21 3.06 3.60
CA ARG A 98 0.38 1.63 3.87
C ARG A 98 -0.45 0.81 2.88
N GLN A 99 0.16 -0.21 2.27
CA GLN A 99 -0.55 -1.12 1.38
C GLN A 99 -1.30 -2.20 2.17
N LEU A 100 -2.46 -1.83 2.72
CA LEU A 100 -3.37 -2.74 3.41
C LEU A 100 -4.53 -3.12 2.49
N ARG A 101 -5.06 -4.34 2.65
CA ARG A 101 -6.28 -4.80 1.96
C ARG A 101 -7.52 -4.76 2.87
N ALA A 102 -7.38 -4.22 4.08
CA ALA A 102 -8.41 -4.21 5.11
C ALA A 102 -8.14 -3.09 6.12
N ARG A 103 -9.06 -2.95 7.09
CA ARG A 103 -9.00 -1.96 8.18
C ARG A 103 -9.08 -0.51 7.71
N PHE A 104 -9.79 -0.27 6.62
CA PHE A 104 -10.01 1.07 6.07
C PHE A 104 -10.82 1.99 7.00
N TYR A 105 -11.47 1.42 8.01
CA TYR A 105 -12.14 2.15 9.08
C TYR A 105 -11.19 2.61 10.20
N GLN A 106 -9.93 2.18 10.21
CA GLN A 106 -8.94 2.61 11.21
C GLN A 106 -8.12 3.78 10.68
N GLN A 107 -7.94 4.81 11.51
CA GLN A 107 -7.13 5.97 11.13
C GLN A 107 -5.66 5.60 10.83
N SER A 108 -5.12 4.61 11.54
CA SER A 108 -3.74 4.12 11.35
C SER A 108 -3.47 3.44 9.99
N THR A 109 -4.53 3.13 9.22
CA THR A 109 -4.41 2.67 7.83
C THR A 109 -3.90 3.78 6.91
N TYR A 110 -4.16 5.04 7.27
CA TYR A 110 -3.83 6.22 6.47
C TYR A 110 -2.54 6.91 6.91
N PHE A 111 -1.75 6.29 7.78
CA PHE A 111 -0.43 6.79 8.14
C PHE A 111 0.50 6.79 6.92
N LEU A 112 1.19 7.91 6.73
CA LEU A 112 2.08 8.18 5.61
C LEU A 112 3.52 7.77 5.97
N CYS A 113 3.74 6.46 6.07
CA CYS A 113 4.97 5.88 6.62
C CYS A 113 5.72 4.96 5.64
N ARG A 114 5.24 4.83 4.40
CA ARG A 114 5.91 4.01 3.39
C ARG A 114 6.99 4.82 2.68
N ALA A 115 8.23 4.36 2.77
CA ALA A 115 9.37 4.94 2.08
C ALA A 115 9.81 4.11 0.87
N ASN A 116 10.44 4.78 -0.09
CA ASN A 116 11.14 4.14 -1.22
C ASN A 116 12.62 4.51 -1.16
N ASN A 117 13.47 3.73 -1.81
CA ASN A 117 14.87 4.10 -1.97
C ASN A 117 14.99 5.20 -3.03
N GLU A 118 15.88 6.16 -2.80
CA GLU A 118 16.22 7.28 -3.71
C GLU A 118 16.34 6.86 -5.19
N ILE A 119 16.98 5.71 -5.47
CA ILE A 119 17.21 5.20 -6.83
C ILE A 119 15.90 4.85 -7.55
N VAL A 120 14.88 4.45 -6.79
CA VAL A 120 13.56 4.03 -7.30
C VAL A 120 12.46 5.00 -6.86
N ASP A 121 12.83 6.20 -6.42
CA ASP A 121 11.87 7.24 -6.04
C ASP A 121 11.38 8.06 -7.25
N ASP A 122 11.22 7.36 -8.37
CA ASP A 122 10.61 7.86 -9.61
C ASP A 122 9.27 7.17 -9.84
N LEU A 123 8.32 7.89 -10.45
CA LEU A 123 6.96 7.37 -10.71
C LEU A 123 6.97 6.07 -11.52
N ALA A 124 7.93 5.90 -12.45
CA ALA A 124 8.02 4.67 -13.24
C ALA A 124 8.53 3.46 -12.43
N ALA A 125 9.27 3.69 -11.35
CA ALA A 125 9.92 2.66 -10.53
C ALA A 125 9.19 2.38 -9.20
N ARG A 126 8.21 3.20 -8.83
CA ARG A 126 7.38 3.00 -7.63
C ARG A 126 6.28 1.95 -7.87
N PRO A 127 6.13 0.93 -7.00
CA PRO A 127 5.05 -0.03 -7.14
C PRO A 127 3.66 0.59 -6.90
N TYR A 128 2.72 0.34 -7.81
CA TYR A 128 1.34 0.77 -7.67
C TYR A 128 0.63 0.07 -6.50
N THR A 129 -0.31 0.80 -5.89
CA THR A 129 -1.16 0.34 -4.79
C THR A 129 -2.63 0.53 -5.15
N ILE A 130 -3.54 0.12 -4.25
CA ILE A 130 -4.96 0.44 -4.41
C ILE A 130 -5.24 1.95 -4.50
N TYR A 131 -4.37 2.79 -3.94
CA TYR A 131 -4.53 4.25 -3.92
C TYR A 131 -3.95 4.93 -5.17
N THR A 132 -2.97 4.30 -5.85
CA THR A 132 -2.24 4.89 -6.98
C THR A 132 -2.49 4.18 -8.31
N LEU A 133 -3.15 3.02 -8.33
CA LEU A 133 -3.43 2.26 -9.55
C LEU A 133 -4.24 3.06 -10.58
N ALA A 134 -5.02 4.04 -10.15
CA ALA A 134 -5.73 4.97 -11.03
C ALA A 134 -4.79 5.75 -11.96
N GLU A 135 -3.53 5.95 -11.57
CA GLU A 135 -2.50 6.73 -12.26
C GLU A 135 -1.62 5.86 -13.18
N TRP A 136 -1.98 4.59 -13.38
CA TRP A 136 -1.22 3.73 -14.28
C TRP A 136 -1.47 4.09 -15.75
N ASP A 137 -0.52 4.79 -16.38
CA ASP A 137 -0.66 5.36 -17.73
C ASP A 137 -1.00 4.35 -18.83
N ASN A 138 -0.44 3.14 -18.77
CA ASN A 138 -0.65 2.11 -19.79
C ASN A 138 -2.02 1.40 -19.69
N GLY A 139 -2.90 1.88 -18.82
CA GLY A 139 -4.25 1.37 -18.64
C GLY A 139 -5.28 1.99 -19.58
N ASN A 140 -6.41 1.31 -19.81
CA ASN A 140 -7.57 1.95 -20.43
C ASN A 140 -8.16 3.00 -19.46
N ASP A 141 -8.33 4.24 -19.89
CA ASP A 141 -8.85 5.35 -19.08
C ASP A 141 -10.21 5.05 -18.45
N ASN A 142 -11.00 4.22 -19.12
CA ASN A 142 -12.35 3.85 -18.71
C ASN A 142 -12.42 2.43 -18.12
N ALA A 143 -11.32 1.93 -17.54
CA ALA A 143 -11.33 0.64 -16.87
C ALA A 143 -11.90 0.72 -15.45
N ASP A 144 -12.78 -0.23 -15.08
CA ASP A 144 -13.43 -0.28 -13.77
C ASP A 144 -12.42 -0.28 -12.60
N TYR A 145 -11.25 -0.90 -12.76
CA TYR A 145 -10.22 -0.89 -11.72
C TYR A 145 -9.66 0.52 -11.44
N ARG A 146 -9.62 1.42 -12.44
CA ARG A 146 -9.19 2.81 -12.24
C ARG A 146 -10.22 3.54 -11.40
N THR A 147 -11.50 3.38 -11.69
CA THR A 147 -12.60 3.99 -10.91
C THR A 147 -12.61 3.48 -9.47
N ALA A 148 -12.41 2.19 -9.28
CA ALA A 148 -12.26 1.59 -7.94
C ALA A 148 -11.04 2.16 -7.18
N SER A 149 -9.89 2.31 -7.86
CA SER A 149 -8.71 2.93 -7.26
C SER A 149 -8.93 4.43 -6.95
N LYS A 150 -9.66 5.17 -7.79
CA LYS A 150 -10.05 6.56 -7.52
C LYS A 150 -10.90 6.68 -6.26
N LEU A 151 -11.80 5.73 -5.99
CA LEU A 151 -12.56 5.72 -4.72
C LEU A 151 -11.62 5.60 -3.52
N PHE A 152 -10.66 4.67 -3.56
CA PHE A 152 -9.64 4.56 -2.50
C PHE A 152 -8.81 5.84 -2.35
N GLN A 153 -8.40 6.44 -3.47
CA GLN A 153 -7.65 7.69 -3.48
C GLN A 153 -8.45 8.83 -2.84
N THR A 154 -9.72 9.01 -3.22
CA THR A 154 -10.62 10.02 -2.62
C THR A 154 -10.77 9.82 -1.12
N ILE A 155 -11.03 8.58 -0.67
CA ILE A 155 -11.15 8.25 0.75
C ILE A 155 -9.86 8.60 1.49
N ALA A 156 -8.71 8.21 0.94
CA ALA A 156 -7.42 8.47 1.57
C ALA A 156 -7.11 9.97 1.66
N ILE A 157 -7.33 10.73 0.58
CA ILE A 157 -7.16 12.20 0.57
C ILE A 157 -8.04 12.83 1.64
N ASN A 158 -9.31 12.44 1.71
CA ASN A 158 -10.23 12.98 2.71
C ASN A 158 -9.69 12.75 4.13
N VAL A 159 -9.25 11.53 4.47
CA VAL A 159 -8.69 11.24 5.79
C VAL A 159 -7.38 11.99 6.06
N ILE A 160 -6.47 12.07 5.09
CA ILE A 160 -5.20 12.80 5.22
C ILE A 160 -5.45 14.29 5.48
N CYS A 161 -6.42 14.88 4.80
CA CYS A 161 -6.81 16.28 4.97
C CYS A 161 -7.70 16.53 6.21
N GLY A 162 -7.92 15.53 7.05
CA GLY A 162 -8.74 15.65 8.27
C GLY A 162 -10.25 15.61 8.04
N ASN A 163 -10.72 15.39 6.81
CA ASN A 163 -12.12 15.18 6.49
C ASN A 163 -12.48 13.68 6.59
N LEU A 164 -12.99 13.24 7.73
CA LEU A 164 -13.31 11.82 7.96
C LEU A 164 -14.62 11.36 7.29
N ARG A 165 -15.05 12.03 6.23
CA ARG A 165 -16.32 11.80 5.53
C ARG A 165 -16.12 11.63 4.03
N LEU A 166 -16.91 10.75 3.43
CA LEU A 166 -17.03 10.54 1.99
C LEU A 166 -18.38 11.09 1.52
N GLU A 167 -18.37 11.92 0.49
CA GLU A 167 -19.60 12.44 -0.10
C GLU A 167 -20.30 11.39 -0.96
N LYS A 168 -21.60 11.18 -0.73
CA LYS A 168 -22.40 10.22 -1.50
C LYS A 168 -22.48 10.62 -2.98
N CYS A 169 -22.50 11.92 -3.29
CA CYS A 169 -22.48 12.41 -4.68
C CYS A 169 -21.19 12.04 -5.42
N THR A 170 -20.04 12.09 -4.75
CA THR A 170 -18.75 11.67 -5.32
C THR A 170 -18.76 10.17 -5.62
N LEU A 171 -19.32 9.36 -4.71
CA LEU A 171 -19.50 7.93 -4.94
C LEU A 171 -20.45 7.64 -6.12
N SER A 172 -21.58 8.35 -6.22
CA SER A 172 -22.52 8.24 -7.36
C SER A 172 -21.87 8.63 -8.68
N SER A 173 -21.06 9.69 -8.70
CA SER A 173 -20.31 10.16 -9.88
C SER A 173 -19.23 9.16 -10.32
N LEU A 174 -18.57 8.49 -9.38
CA LEU A 174 -17.67 7.38 -9.71
C LEU A 174 -18.44 6.17 -10.22
N CYS A 175 -19.56 5.82 -9.59
CA CYS A 175 -20.39 4.69 -10.01
C CYS A 175 -20.93 4.85 -11.44
N SER A 176 -21.31 6.07 -11.85
CA SER A 176 -21.84 6.34 -13.20
C SER A 176 -20.79 6.19 -14.31
N LYS A 177 -19.49 6.26 -13.97
CA LYS A 177 -18.38 6.06 -14.90
C LYS A 177 -18.07 4.58 -15.18
N LEU A 178 -18.67 3.66 -14.42
CA LEU A 178 -18.46 2.22 -14.60
C LEU A 178 -19.24 1.75 -15.85
N LYS A 179 -18.54 1.09 -16.79
CA LYS A 179 -19.11 0.77 -18.11
C LYS A 179 -20.25 -0.24 -18.06
N MET A 180 -20.22 -1.15 -17.09
CA MET A 180 -21.15 -2.26 -17.04
C MET A 180 -21.84 -2.33 -15.69
N VAL A 181 -23.16 -2.15 -15.72
CA VAL A 181 -24.11 -2.26 -14.58
C VAL A 181 -24.08 -3.64 -13.89
N ARG A 182 -23.22 -4.56 -14.34
CA ARG A 182 -23.15 -5.95 -13.85
C ARG A 182 -21.76 -6.40 -13.39
N THR A 183 -20.72 -5.56 -13.50
CA THR A 183 -19.40 -5.97 -13.00
C THR A 183 -19.41 -6.09 -11.48
N ALA A 184 -18.51 -6.91 -10.94
CA ALA A 184 -18.41 -7.07 -9.49
C ALA A 184 -18.07 -5.75 -8.78
N ILE A 185 -17.22 -4.92 -9.41
CA ILE A 185 -16.91 -3.56 -8.94
C ILE A 185 -18.19 -2.71 -8.89
N TYR A 186 -19.00 -2.69 -9.96
CA TYR A 186 -20.26 -1.97 -9.97
C TYR A 186 -21.21 -2.41 -8.85
N LYS A 187 -21.36 -3.73 -8.63
CA LYS A 187 -22.18 -4.27 -7.55
C LYS A 187 -21.72 -3.81 -6.17
N ILE A 188 -20.41 -3.69 -5.94
CA ILE A 188 -19.85 -3.16 -4.69
C ILE A 188 -20.18 -1.68 -4.53
N PHE A 189 -20.04 -0.86 -5.58
CA PHE A 189 -20.42 0.55 -5.53
C PHE A 189 -21.92 0.73 -5.21
N GLN A 190 -22.78 -0.07 -5.83
CA GLN A 190 -24.22 -0.09 -5.52
C GLN A 190 -24.48 -0.54 -4.08
N SER A 191 -23.78 -1.58 -3.60
CA SER A 191 -23.87 -2.02 -2.20
C SER A 191 -23.56 -0.87 -1.25
N ILE A 192 -22.47 -0.13 -1.48
CA ILE A 192 -22.11 1.03 -0.65
C ILE A 192 -23.20 2.12 -0.75
N LEU A 193 -23.70 2.45 -1.95
CA LEU A 193 -24.73 3.47 -2.12
C LEU A 193 -26.04 3.13 -1.40
N ASN A 194 -26.43 1.86 -1.40
CA ASN A 194 -27.67 1.37 -0.81
C ASN A 194 -27.59 1.15 0.71
N GLN A 195 -26.37 1.04 1.26
CA GLN A 195 -26.17 0.88 2.71
C GLN A 195 -26.53 2.12 3.53
N PHE A 196 -26.62 3.30 2.89
CA PHE A 196 -26.88 4.56 3.56
C PHE A 196 -28.17 5.17 3.02
N PHE A 197 -29.00 5.72 3.92
CA PHE A 197 -30.29 6.33 3.59
C PHE A 197 -30.19 7.32 2.43
N ASP A 198 -31.27 7.48 1.67
CA ASP A 198 -31.29 8.32 0.47
C ASP A 198 -30.97 9.79 0.77
N TYR A 199 -31.35 10.28 1.95
CA TYR A 199 -31.05 11.63 2.42
C TYR A 199 -29.64 11.78 3.03
N THR A 200 -28.86 10.70 3.14
CA THR A 200 -27.49 10.77 3.65
C THR A 200 -26.58 11.43 2.61
N ILE A 201 -26.05 12.61 2.95
CA ILE A 201 -25.10 13.35 2.10
C ILE A 201 -23.67 12.84 2.31
N PHE A 202 -23.33 12.47 3.54
CA PHE A 202 -21.97 12.10 3.96
C PHE A 202 -21.95 10.73 4.62
N ILE A 203 -20.95 9.92 4.24
CA ILE A 203 -20.67 8.61 4.80
C ILE A 203 -19.42 8.74 5.69
N ALA A 204 -19.50 8.33 6.95
CA ALA A 204 -18.31 8.29 7.82
C ALA A 204 -17.28 7.28 7.28
N ILE A 205 -16.01 7.64 7.26
CA ILE A 205 -14.92 6.76 6.79
C ILE A 205 -14.37 5.93 7.95
N ILE A 206 -14.00 6.62 9.03
CA ILE A 206 -13.43 6.01 10.25
C ILE A 206 -14.54 5.43 11.11
N ASP A 207 -14.25 4.32 11.79
CA ASP A 207 -15.19 3.55 12.62
C ASP A 207 -16.44 3.03 11.87
N ASN A 208 -16.37 2.99 10.53
CA ASN A 208 -17.42 2.46 9.67
C ASN A 208 -17.06 1.06 9.16
N GLU A 209 -17.40 0.04 9.94
CA GLU A 209 -17.12 -1.36 9.59
C GLU A 209 -17.86 -1.82 8.32
N SER A 210 -19.08 -1.32 8.08
CA SER A 210 -19.89 -1.65 6.91
C SER A 210 -19.24 -1.16 5.61
N LEU A 211 -18.81 0.11 5.58
CA LEU A 211 -18.04 0.63 4.45
C LEU A 211 -16.73 -0.15 4.26
N ASN A 212 -16.02 -0.42 5.36
CA ASN A 212 -14.78 -1.19 5.31
C ASN A 212 -14.97 -2.61 4.77
N HIS A 213 -16.10 -3.27 5.04
CA HIS A 213 -16.41 -4.59 4.48
C HIS A 213 -16.50 -4.56 2.96
N GLU A 214 -17.15 -3.54 2.39
CA GLU A 214 -17.23 -3.35 0.94
C GLU A 214 -15.88 -2.95 0.33
N LEU A 215 -15.11 -2.07 0.99
CA LEU A 215 -13.77 -1.71 0.56
C LEU A 215 -12.81 -2.91 0.56
N GLN A 216 -12.94 -3.85 1.51
CA GLN A 216 -12.17 -5.09 1.51
C GLN A 216 -12.45 -5.94 0.27
N LYS A 217 -13.73 -6.11 -0.10
CA LYS A 217 -14.12 -6.81 -1.34
C LYS A 217 -13.48 -6.12 -2.55
N LEU A 218 -13.56 -4.79 -2.60
CA LEU A 218 -12.99 -4.00 -3.69
C LEU A 218 -11.46 -4.15 -3.79
N ALA A 219 -10.77 -4.08 -2.66
CA ALA A 219 -9.31 -4.28 -2.59
C ALA A 219 -8.89 -5.65 -3.12
N ASN A 220 -9.66 -6.70 -2.83
CA ASN A 220 -9.42 -8.05 -3.34
C ASN A 220 -9.59 -8.12 -4.86
N PHE A 221 -10.58 -7.42 -5.44
CA PHE A 221 -10.73 -7.31 -6.90
C PHE A 221 -9.56 -6.57 -7.56
N LEU A 222 -8.98 -5.58 -6.89
CA LEU A 222 -7.83 -4.84 -7.41
C LEU A 222 -6.51 -5.62 -7.32
N ALA A 223 -6.41 -6.59 -6.41
CA ALA A 223 -5.16 -7.29 -6.13
C ALA A 223 -4.53 -7.99 -7.36
N PRO A 224 -5.27 -8.73 -8.22
CA PRO A 224 -4.71 -9.32 -9.43
C PRO A 224 -4.25 -8.25 -10.45
N VAL A 225 -5.00 -7.15 -10.58
CA VAL A 225 -4.65 -6.06 -11.51
C VAL A 225 -3.35 -5.40 -11.06
N ILE A 226 -3.22 -5.07 -9.77
CA ILE A 226 -1.98 -4.52 -9.20
C ILE A 226 -0.81 -5.47 -9.42
N THR A 227 -1.04 -6.78 -9.29
CA THR A 227 -0.01 -7.79 -9.56
C THR A 227 0.54 -7.67 -10.97
N ARG A 228 -0.36 -7.63 -11.95
CA ARG A 228 0.00 -7.51 -13.36
C ARG A 228 0.68 -6.19 -13.66
N VAL A 229 0.13 -5.08 -13.17
CA VAL A 229 0.68 -3.75 -13.40
C VAL A 229 2.08 -3.60 -12.80
N ASN A 230 2.31 -4.09 -11.59
CA ASN A 230 3.63 -4.01 -10.95
C ASN A 230 4.69 -4.92 -11.62
N GLN A 231 4.34 -5.74 -12.61
CA GLN A 231 5.34 -6.42 -13.44
C GLN A 231 6.10 -5.42 -14.33
N SER A 232 5.45 -4.34 -14.82
CA SER A 232 6.16 -3.33 -15.62
C SER A 232 7.15 -2.52 -14.77
N VAL A 233 6.81 -2.29 -13.50
CA VAL A 233 7.67 -1.60 -12.52
C VAL A 233 9.00 -2.34 -12.31
N LYS A 234 8.99 -3.68 -12.36
CA LYS A 234 10.22 -4.49 -12.18
C LYS A 234 11.32 -4.12 -13.18
N GLN A 235 10.95 -3.83 -14.43
CA GLN A 235 11.90 -3.44 -15.47
C GLN A 235 12.47 -2.05 -15.22
N ALA A 236 11.64 -1.11 -14.75
CA ALA A 236 12.09 0.23 -14.39
C ALA A 236 13.11 0.19 -13.24
N VAL A 237 12.84 -0.60 -12.21
CA VAL A 237 13.76 -0.81 -11.07
C VAL A 237 15.09 -1.40 -11.55
N LEU A 238 15.08 -2.45 -12.38
CA LEU A 238 16.33 -3.02 -12.90
C LEU A 238 17.16 -2.00 -13.68
N ARG A 239 16.52 -1.17 -14.52
CA ARG A 239 17.21 -0.13 -15.27
C ARG A 239 17.82 0.95 -14.36
N ALA A 240 17.18 1.25 -13.23
CA ALA A 240 17.68 2.22 -12.27
C ALA A 240 18.95 1.72 -11.56
N TYR A 241 19.04 0.42 -11.27
CA TYR A 241 20.21 -0.22 -10.63
C TYR A 241 21.29 -0.70 -11.61
N ALA A 242 21.02 -0.69 -12.92
CA ALA A 242 22.00 -1.02 -13.96
C ALA A 242 22.84 0.19 -14.42
N ARG A 243 22.54 1.39 -13.91
CA ARG A 243 23.30 2.63 -14.14
C ARG A 243 24.34 2.81 -13.05
#